data_AF-A0A484ZZ25-F1
#
_entry.id   AF-A0A484ZZ25-F1
#
_cell.length_a   1.000
_cell.length_b   1.000
_cell.length_c   1.000
_cell.angle_alpha   90.00
_cell.angle_beta   90.00
_cell.angle_gamma   90.00
#
_symmetry.space_group_name_H-M   'P 1'
#
loop_
_entity.id
_entity.type
_entity.pdbx_description
1 polymer ?
#
loop_
_entity_poly.entity_id
_entity_poly.type
_entity_poly.pdbx_seq_one_letter_code
_entity_poly.pdbx_strand_id
1 'polypeptide(L)'
;MFNCLIFIGLFRWDFKNLFLQTEPSRRRYGIAVFVGFIAGILSAFVKWGAEVPLPPRTITDGRAEFNPPYLFLRDYLGIDPTSTVYTFSEHIINPVMVTHIIFSLVFAIGYCIVAERFPKVKMWQGVMAGIIVTVIVHGITIPLLGLSPALSMLPFDEYVSEIVGISFGSGLLK
;
A
#
# COMPACT_ATOMS: atom_id res chain seq x y z
N MET A 1 -19.22 -19.15 -25.10
CA MET A 1 -19.20 -18.86 -23.65
C MET A 1 -18.47 -20.00 -22.94
N PHE A 2 -17.14 -19.98 -22.97
CA PHE A 2 -16.31 -20.98 -22.30
C PHE A 2 -15.61 -20.34 -21.09
N ASN A 3 -15.61 -21.07 -19.98
CA ASN A 3 -14.76 -20.92 -18.80
C ASN A 3 -15.15 -19.93 -17.69
N CYS A 4 -16.26 -20.22 -17.01
CA CYS A 4 -16.48 -19.80 -15.61
C CYS A 4 -16.00 -20.84 -14.58
N LEU A 5 -15.54 -22.02 -15.02
CA LEU A 5 -15.25 -23.19 -14.14
C LEU A 5 -13.77 -23.43 -13.80
N ILE A 6 -12.83 -22.61 -14.30
CA ILE A 6 -11.39 -22.80 -14.00
C ILE A 6 -10.97 -22.19 -12.65
N PHE A 7 -11.77 -21.29 -12.05
CA PHE A 7 -11.36 -20.56 -10.84
C PHE A 7 -11.54 -21.33 -9.53
N ILE A 8 -12.37 -22.38 -9.47
CA ILE A 8 -12.65 -23.11 -8.22
C ILE A 8 -11.57 -24.18 -7.91
N GLY A 9 -10.79 -24.61 -8.91
CA GLY A 9 -9.77 -25.67 -8.76
C GLY A 9 -8.35 -25.21 -8.39
N LEU A 10 -8.08 -23.90 -8.33
CA LEU A 10 -6.71 -23.35 -8.17
C LEU A 10 -6.35 -22.91 -6.74
N PHE A 11 -7.29 -22.96 -5.80
CA PHE A 11 -7.03 -22.68 -4.39
C PHE A 11 -6.56 -23.94 -3.63
N ARG A 12 -5.48 -24.57 -4.12
CA ARG A 12 -4.76 -25.57 -3.33
C ARG A 12 -3.76 -24.84 -2.44
N TRP A 13 -4.09 -24.77 -1.17
CA TRP A 13 -3.33 -24.13 -0.09
C TRP A 13 -2.04 -24.88 0.19
N ASP A 14 -1.07 -24.77 -0.73
CA ASP A 14 0.22 -25.41 -0.57
C ASP A 14 1.26 -24.41 -0.04
N PHE A 15 1.36 -24.37 1.28
CA PHE A 15 2.38 -23.64 2.05
C PHE A 15 3.74 -24.36 2.01
N LYS A 16 3.81 -25.60 1.51
CA LYS A 16 5.11 -26.24 1.27
C LYS A 16 5.79 -25.44 0.17
N ASN A 17 7.09 -25.22 0.32
CA ASN A 17 7.92 -24.50 -0.65
C ASN A 17 7.65 -22.98 -0.76
N LEU A 18 7.17 -22.32 0.30
CA LEU A 18 7.06 -20.85 0.36
C LEU A 18 8.35 -20.11 -0.07
N PHE A 19 9.49 -20.66 0.34
CA PHE A 19 10.82 -20.11 0.05
C PHE A 19 11.47 -20.70 -1.20
N LEU A 20 10.74 -21.49 -1.99
CA LEU A 20 11.27 -22.02 -3.24
C LEU A 20 11.47 -20.88 -4.23
N GLN A 21 12.69 -20.79 -4.71
CA GLN A 21 13.09 -19.69 -5.57
C GLN A 21 12.87 -20.05 -7.04
N THR A 22 12.59 -19.05 -7.85
CA THR A 22 12.62 -19.18 -9.31
C THR A 22 14.05 -19.48 -9.80
N GLU A 23 14.18 -20.14 -10.94
CA GLU A 23 15.49 -20.31 -11.60
C GLU A 23 16.16 -18.96 -11.89
N PRO A 24 17.45 -18.75 -11.53
CA PRO A 24 18.13 -17.46 -11.72
C PRO A 24 18.06 -16.93 -13.16
N SER A 25 18.15 -17.81 -14.16
CA SER A 25 18.09 -17.47 -15.58
C SER A 25 16.73 -16.93 -16.05
N ARG A 26 15.66 -17.21 -15.29
CA ARG A 26 14.31 -16.73 -15.58
C ARG A 26 13.97 -15.39 -14.94
N ARG A 27 14.83 -14.88 -14.04
CA ARG A 27 14.55 -13.68 -13.25
C ARG A 27 14.80 -12.42 -14.06
N ARG A 28 13.76 -11.64 -14.27
CA ARG A 28 13.80 -10.40 -15.05
C ARG A 28 13.58 -9.19 -14.15
N TYR A 29 14.57 -8.88 -13.32
CA TYR A 29 14.48 -7.78 -12.36
C TYR A 29 14.20 -6.42 -12.99
N GLY A 30 14.72 -6.15 -14.21
CA GLY A 30 14.41 -4.90 -14.92
C GLY A 30 12.92 -4.77 -15.25
N ILE A 31 12.27 -5.86 -15.68
CA ILE A 31 10.83 -5.88 -15.92
C ILE A 31 10.08 -5.74 -14.60
N ALA A 32 10.55 -6.41 -13.54
CA ALA A 32 9.94 -6.33 -12.22
C ALA A 32 9.92 -4.89 -11.68
N VAL A 33 11.02 -4.14 -11.84
CA VAL A 33 11.09 -2.72 -11.45
C VAL A 33 10.12 -1.88 -12.27
N PHE A 34 10.07 -2.08 -13.58
CA PHE A 34 9.17 -1.33 -14.46
C PHE A 34 7.69 -1.57 -14.14
N VAL A 35 7.29 -2.83 -13.96
CA VAL A 35 5.93 -3.20 -13.56
C VAL A 35 5.60 -2.63 -12.18
N GLY A 36 6.53 -2.75 -11.22
CA GLY A 36 6.36 -2.19 -9.88
C GLY A 36 6.21 -0.67 -9.87
N PHE A 37 6.91 0.05 -10.75
CA PHE A 37 6.78 1.49 -10.90
C PHE A 37 5.36 1.88 -11.38
N ILE A 38 4.88 1.24 -12.44
CA ILE A 38 3.51 1.49 -12.96
C ILE A 38 2.47 1.14 -11.90
N ALA A 39 2.60 -0.04 -11.27
CA ALA A 39 1.68 -0.48 -10.25
C ALA A 39 1.70 0.41 -9.00
N GLY A 40 2.85 0.96 -8.61
CA GLY A 40 2.96 1.89 -7.51
C GLY A 40 2.22 3.20 -7.77
N ILE A 41 2.31 3.75 -8.98
CA ILE A 41 1.52 4.92 -9.39
C ILE A 41 0.02 4.61 -9.35
N LEU A 42 -0.41 3.51 -9.97
CA LEU A 42 -1.83 3.12 -9.99
C LEU A 42 -2.37 2.86 -8.57
N SER A 43 -1.60 2.21 -7.72
CA SER A 43 -1.96 1.95 -6.32
C SER A 43 -2.14 3.26 -5.54
N ALA A 44 -1.26 4.25 -5.74
CA ALA A 44 -1.39 5.54 -5.10
C ALA A 44 -2.68 6.26 -5.51
N PHE A 45 -3.08 6.18 -6.79
CA PHE A 45 -4.36 6.71 -7.26
C PHE A 45 -5.57 5.95 -6.70
N VAL A 46 -5.49 4.63 -6.55
CA VAL A 46 -6.56 3.86 -5.92
C VAL A 46 -6.69 4.19 -4.44
N LYS A 47 -5.57 4.37 -3.73
CA LYS A 47 -5.56 4.78 -2.33
C LYS A 47 -6.17 6.18 -2.18
N TRP A 48 -5.77 7.12 -3.02
CA TRP A 48 -6.33 8.46 -3.05
C TRP A 48 -7.82 8.48 -3.39
N GLY A 49 -8.20 7.74 -4.44
CA GLY A 49 -9.58 7.61 -4.89
C GLY A 49 -10.48 6.86 -3.90
N ALA A 50 -9.92 6.07 -2.98
CA ALA A 50 -10.66 5.45 -1.88
C ALA A 50 -10.82 6.39 -0.68
N GLU A 51 -9.93 7.36 -0.47
CA GLU A 51 -10.01 8.34 0.62
C GLU A 51 -11.06 9.44 0.39
N VAL A 52 -11.52 9.63 -0.85
CA VAL A 52 -12.60 10.57 -1.19
C VAL A 52 -14.01 10.02 -0.84
N PRO A 53 -14.36 8.74 -1.15
CA PRO A 53 -15.68 8.17 -0.85
C PRO A 53 -15.79 7.37 0.46
N LEU A 54 -14.68 6.90 1.05
CA LEU A 54 -14.70 6.24 2.37
C LEU A 54 -14.63 7.29 3.48
N PRO A 55 -15.17 7.01 4.68
CA PRO A 55 -15.22 8.00 5.76
C PRO A 55 -13.83 8.61 5.98
N PRO A 56 -13.70 9.95 5.85
CA PRO A 56 -12.42 10.61 6.04
C PRO A 56 -11.92 10.34 7.47
N ARG A 57 -10.61 10.27 7.65
CA ARG A 57 -10.01 10.21 9.00
C ARG A 57 -10.64 11.28 9.88
N THR A 58 -10.83 10.96 11.15
CA THR A 58 -11.44 11.88 12.11
C THR A 58 -10.77 13.26 12.03
N ILE A 59 -11.59 14.29 11.81
CA ILE A 59 -11.14 15.69 11.74
C ILE A 59 -11.01 16.24 13.17
N THR A 60 -11.84 15.75 14.09
CA THR A 60 -11.97 16.23 15.47
C THR A 60 -10.74 16.02 16.35
N ASP A 61 -9.82 15.15 15.95
CA ASP A 61 -8.57 14.84 16.66
C ASP A 61 -7.32 15.28 15.87
N GLY A 62 -7.49 16.03 14.78
CA GLY A 62 -6.39 16.51 13.92
C GLY A 62 -5.74 15.43 13.06
N ARG A 63 -6.21 14.18 13.06
CA ARG A 63 -5.58 13.06 12.34
C ARG A 63 -5.82 13.08 10.83
N ALA A 64 -6.80 13.85 10.37
CA ALA A 64 -6.95 14.23 8.97
C ALA A 64 -5.81 15.13 8.48
N GLU A 65 -5.32 16.03 9.34
CA GLU A 65 -4.28 17.01 9.01
C GLU A 65 -2.86 16.46 9.30
N PHE A 66 -2.68 15.79 10.44
CA PHE A 66 -1.43 15.16 10.86
C PHE A 66 -1.39 13.68 10.50
N ASN A 67 -1.44 13.38 9.21
CA ASN A 67 -1.33 12.00 8.73
C ASN A 67 0.10 11.44 8.91
N PRO A 68 0.30 10.11 8.89
CA PRO A 68 1.61 9.52 9.16
C PRO A 68 2.72 10.01 8.22
N PRO A 69 2.49 10.24 6.90
CA PRO A 69 3.52 10.80 6.04
C PRO A 69 3.85 12.27 6.31
N TYR A 70 2.88 13.09 6.75
CA TYR A 70 3.14 14.43 7.27
C TYR A 70 4.10 14.37 8.47
N LEU A 71 3.74 13.54 9.46
CA LEU A 71 4.53 13.38 10.69
C LEU A 71 5.92 12.80 10.39
N PHE A 72 6.02 11.86 9.45
CA PHE A 72 7.31 11.30 9.04
C PHE A 72 8.24 12.36 8.44
N LEU A 73 7.73 13.21 7.54
CA LEU A 73 8.51 14.31 6.97
C LEU A 73 9.00 15.28 8.06
N ARG A 74 8.09 15.69 8.97
CA ARG A 74 8.40 16.67 10.02
C ARG A 74 9.35 16.10 11.07
N ASP A 75 9.04 14.93 11.61
CA ASP A 75 9.66 14.40 12.83
C ASP A 75 10.94 13.60 12.53
N TYR A 76 11.05 12.99 11.35
CA TYR A 76 12.19 12.14 10.99
C TYR A 76 13.10 12.74 9.91
N LEU A 77 12.55 13.49 8.96
CA LEU A 77 13.33 14.14 7.90
C LEU A 77 13.60 15.62 8.16
N GLY A 78 12.95 16.22 9.17
CA GLY A 78 13.08 17.65 9.47
C GLY A 78 12.55 18.55 8.35
N ILE A 79 11.72 18.02 7.46
CA ILE A 79 11.12 18.75 6.34
C ILE A 79 9.76 19.27 6.82
N ASP A 80 9.60 20.59 6.85
CA ASP A 80 8.31 21.22 7.14
C ASP A 80 7.33 21.01 5.97
N PRO A 81 6.28 20.18 6.12
CA PRO A 81 5.36 19.90 5.02
C PRO A 81 4.49 21.12 4.69
N THR A 82 4.32 22.06 5.62
CA THR A 82 3.50 23.27 5.42
C THR A 82 4.16 24.28 4.49
N SER A 83 5.49 24.29 4.42
CA SER A 83 6.28 25.14 3.52
C SER A 83 5.99 24.92 2.03
N THR A 84 5.39 23.77 1.69
CA THR A 84 5.09 23.36 0.32
C THR A 84 3.59 23.44 -0.02
N VAL A 85 2.76 23.90 0.92
CA VAL A 85 1.33 24.10 0.69
C VAL A 85 1.12 25.30 -0.23
N TYR A 86 0.25 25.13 -1.23
CA TYR A 86 -0.09 26.20 -2.17
C TYR A 86 -1.58 26.22 -2.47
N THR A 87 -2.11 27.38 -2.83
CA THR A 87 -3.51 27.52 -3.22
C THR A 87 -3.64 27.45 -4.74
N PHE A 88 -4.49 26.57 -5.24
CA PHE A 88 -4.81 26.44 -6.67
C PHE A 88 -6.32 26.41 -6.85
N SER A 89 -6.86 27.34 -7.66
CA SER A 89 -8.30 27.49 -7.89
C SER A 89 -9.11 27.50 -6.57
N GLU A 90 -8.71 28.34 -5.62
CA GLU A 90 -9.32 28.49 -4.28
C GLU A 90 -9.22 27.25 -3.37
N HIS A 91 -8.59 26.17 -3.83
CA HIS A 91 -8.32 24.98 -3.02
C HIS A 91 -6.90 25.01 -2.45
N ILE A 92 -6.77 24.71 -1.16
CA ILE A 92 -5.48 24.51 -0.51
C ILE A 92 -4.96 23.11 -0.88
N ILE A 93 -3.83 23.07 -1.57
CA ILE A 93 -3.18 21.83 -1.99
C ILE A 93 -1.99 21.55 -1.08
N ASN A 94 -2.03 20.40 -0.42
CA ASN A 94 -0.93 19.91 0.42
C ASN A 94 -0.18 18.79 -0.33
N PRO A 95 1.09 18.98 -0.74
CA PRO A 95 1.84 17.99 -1.50
C PRO A 95 2.40 16.84 -0.67
N VAL A 96 2.02 16.70 0.61
CA VAL A 96 2.24 15.46 1.40
C VAL A 96 1.73 14.20 0.68
N MET A 97 0.80 14.36 -0.27
CA MET A 97 0.38 13.27 -1.16
C MET A 97 1.53 12.71 -2.01
N VAL A 98 2.52 13.53 -2.39
CA VAL A 98 3.72 13.08 -3.11
C VAL A 98 4.50 12.06 -2.27
N THR A 99 4.60 12.28 -0.96
CA THR A 99 5.25 11.34 -0.04
C THR A 99 4.53 9.99 -0.01
N HIS A 100 3.18 9.98 -0.03
CA HIS A 100 2.42 8.74 -0.14
C HIS A 100 2.66 8.01 -1.47
N ILE A 101 2.79 8.75 -2.58
CA ILE A 101 3.13 8.17 -3.89
C ILE A 101 4.52 7.53 -3.84
N ILE A 102 5.51 8.20 -3.23
CA ILE A 102 6.86 7.67 -3.07
C ILE A 102 6.84 6.38 -2.24
N PHE A 103 6.14 6.35 -1.12
CA PHE A 103 5.99 5.12 -0.34
C PHE A 103 5.34 4.00 -1.15
N SER A 104 4.26 4.29 -1.89
CA SER A 104 3.60 3.31 -2.76
C SER A 104 4.55 2.74 -3.82
N LEU A 105 5.39 3.58 -4.42
CA LEU A 105 6.42 3.16 -5.37
C LEU A 105 7.45 2.23 -4.74
N VAL A 106 7.98 2.59 -3.57
CA VAL A 106 8.97 1.78 -2.85
C VAL A 106 8.41 0.39 -2.54
N PHE A 107 7.19 0.31 -1.99
CA PHE A 107 6.57 -0.98 -1.66
C PHE A 107 6.20 -1.79 -2.90
N ALA A 108 5.67 -1.18 -3.97
CA ALA A 108 5.29 -1.88 -5.19
C ALA A 108 6.52 -2.44 -5.94
N ILE A 109 7.58 -1.64 -6.08
CA ILE A 109 8.84 -2.08 -6.69
C ILE A 109 9.48 -3.19 -5.86
N GLY A 110 9.55 -3.00 -4.53
CA GLY A 110 10.06 -4.02 -3.62
C GLY A 110 9.29 -5.34 -3.73
N TYR A 111 7.96 -5.27 -3.74
CA TYR A 111 7.10 -6.43 -3.95
C TYR A 111 7.42 -7.14 -5.28
N CYS A 112 7.48 -6.42 -6.40
CA CYS A 112 7.75 -7.04 -7.70
C CYS A 112 9.12 -7.71 -7.76
N ILE A 113 10.17 -7.11 -7.17
CA ILE A 113 11.51 -7.70 -7.08
C ILE A 113 11.49 -8.98 -6.24
N VAL A 114 10.85 -8.95 -5.07
CA VAL A 114 10.73 -10.12 -4.18
C VAL A 114 9.92 -11.22 -4.86
N ALA A 115 8.83 -10.87 -5.54
CA ALA A 115 7.95 -11.79 -6.24
C ALA A 115 8.62 -12.43 -7.46
N GLU A 116 9.65 -11.81 -8.03
CA GLU A 116 10.49 -12.40 -9.07
C GLU A 116 11.40 -13.52 -8.52
N ARG A 117 11.83 -13.41 -7.27
CA ARG A 117 12.62 -14.45 -6.57
C ARG A 117 11.72 -15.52 -5.96
N PHE A 118 10.63 -15.13 -5.30
CA PHE A 118 9.72 -16.00 -4.54
C PHE A 118 8.31 -15.94 -5.14
N PRO A 119 7.96 -16.84 -6.06
CA PRO A 119 6.73 -16.75 -6.85
C PRO A 119 5.47 -16.93 -6.00
N LYS A 120 5.58 -17.62 -4.84
CA LYS A 120 4.49 -17.83 -3.89
C LYS A 120 4.01 -16.54 -3.22
N VAL A 121 4.81 -15.47 -3.21
CA VAL A 121 4.40 -14.15 -2.71
C VAL A 121 3.24 -13.56 -3.52
N LYS A 122 3.07 -13.98 -4.78
CA LYS A 122 1.96 -13.59 -5.67
C LYS A 122 0.65 -14.31 -5.36
N MET A 123 0.59 -15.17 -4.33
CA MET A 123 -0.62 -15.93 -4.02
C MET A 123 -1.81 -15.02 -3.69
N TRP A 124 -2.99 -15.49 -4.06
CA TRP A 124 -4.26 -14.74 -4.00
C TRP A 124 -4.15 -13.39 -4.69
N GLN A 125 -3.50 -13.37 -5.86
CA GLN A 125 -3.35 -12.14 -6.65
C GLN A 125 -2.61 -11.04 -5.86
N GLY A 126 -1.74 -11.41 -4.92
CA GLY A 126 -1.02 -10.45 -4.08
C GLY A 126 -1.77 -9.98 -2.83
N VAL A 127 -3.00 -10.45 -2.58
CA VAL A 127 -3.77 -10.11 -1.37
C VAL A 127 -2.99 -10.46 -0.10
N MET A 128 -2.34 -11.63 -0.07
CA MET A 128 -1.54 -12.04 1.10
C MET A 128 -0.40 -11.06 1.37
N ALA A 129 0.29 -10.60 0.34
CA ALA A 129 1.36 -9.62 0.48
C ALA A 129 0.81 -8.27 0.98
N GLY A 130 -0.36 -7.84 0.49
CA GLY A 130 -1.05 -6.65 0.97
C GLY A 130 -1.38 -6.74 2.47
N ILE A 131 -1.95 -7.86 2.93
CA ILE A 131 -2.24 -8.08 4.36
C ILE A 131 -0.97 -8.01 5.20
N ILE A 132 0.09 -8.70 4.79
CA ILE A 132 1.37 -8.71 5.52
C ILE A 132 1.94 -7.30 5.62
N VAL A 133 1.97 -6.56 4.51
CA VAL A 133 2.48 -5.17 4.49
C VAL A 133 1.63 -4.26 5.36
N THR A 134 0.30 -4.38 5.35
CA THR A 134 -0.55 -3.56 6.22
C THR A 134 -0.30 -3.87 7.69
N VAL A 135 -0.22 -5.14 8.08
CA VAL A 135 0.07 -5.50 9.48
C VAL A 135 1.46 -4.99 9.90
N ILE A 136 2.49 -5.17 9.08
CA ILE A 136 3.85 -4.74 9.41
C ILE A 136 3.97 -3.22 9.44
N VAL A 137 3.45 -2.52 8.42
CA VAL A 137 3.64 -1.07 8.27
C VAL A 137 2.64 -0.31 9.12
N HIS A 138 1.35 -0.56 8.93
CA HIS A 138 0.28 0.20 9.59
C HIS A 138 -0.04 -0.35 10.99
N GLY A 139 0.06 -1.66 11.18
CA GLY A 139 -0.19 -2.28 12.49
C GLY A 139 0.95 -2.18 13.48
N ILE A 140 2.20 -2.16 13.01
CA ILE A 140 3.39 -2.25 13.88
C ILE A 140 4.30 -1.04 13.69
N THR A 141 4.79 -0.79 12.48
CA THR A 141 5.86 0.20 12.24
C THR A 141 5.40 1.63 12.54
N ILE A 142 4.27 2.06 11.97
CA ILE A 142 3.73 3.41 12.17
C ILE A 142 3.44 3.68 13.66
N PRO A 143 2.78 2.78 14.41
CA PRO A 143 2.60 2.95 15.85
C PRO A 143 3.91 2.97 16.65
N LEU A 144 4.87 2.10 16.32
CA LEU A 144 6.17 2.09 17.01
C LEU A 144 6.98 3.36 16.77
N LEU A 145 6.82 3.99 15.60
CA LEU A 145 7.43 5.27 15.26
C LEU A 145 6.68 6.48 15.87
N GLY A 146 5.58 6.26 16.60
CA GLY A 146 4.76 7.32 17.17
C GLY A 146 3.98 8.14 16.14
N LEU A 147 3.84 7.64 14.91
CA LEU A 147 3.20 8.35 13.79
C LEU A 147 1.69 8.15 13.74
N SER A 148 1.15 7.17 14.48
CA SER A 148 -0.28 6.91 14.65
C SER A 148 -0.51 6.16 15.97
N PRO A 149 -1.67 6.29 16.63
CA PRO A 149 -2.07 5.34 17.66
C PRO A 149 -2.13 3.90 17.11
N ALA A 150 -2.01 2.92 18.00
CA ALA A 150 -2.11 1.49 17.67
C ALA A 150 -3.49 1.17 17.07
N LEU A 151 -3.55 0.19 16.16
CA LEU A 151 -4.79 -0.20 15.47
C LEU A 151 -5.94 -0.48 16.44
N SER A 152 -5.68 -1.09 17.59
CA SER A 152 -6.69 -1.39 18.62
C SER A 152 -7.36 -0.15 19.23
N MET A 153 -6.82 1.04 19.00
CA MET A 153 -7.36 2.31 19.49
C MET A 153 -8.00 3.15 18.38
N LEU A 154 -8.05 2.63 17.15
CA LEU A 154 -8.68 3.30 16.02
C LEU A 154 -10.20 3.04 15.99
N PRO A 155 -11.00 4.02 15.54
CA PRO A 155 -12.43 3.82 15.35
C PRO A 155 -12.71 2.88 14.17
N PHE A 156 -13.87 2.22 14.19
CA PHE A 156 -14.20 1.09 13.30
C PHE A 156 -14.16 1.44 11.80
N ASP A 157 -14.56 2.66 11.46
CA ASP A 157 -14.55 3.24 10.12
C ASP A 157 -13.15 3.30 9.51
N GLU A 158 -12.12 3.57 10.31
CA GLU A 158 -10.73 3.57 9.84
C GLU A 158 -10.18 2.16 9.61
N TYR A 159 -10.59 1.19 10.42
CA TYR A 159 -10.32 -0.23 10.20
C TYR A 159 -10.89 -0.72 8.86
N VAL A 160 -12.12 -0.33 8.56
CA VAL A 160 -12.77 -0.68 7.29
C VAL A 160 -12.03 -0.05 6.11
N SER A 161 -11.60 1.21 6.23
CA SER A 161 -10.81 1.90 5.20
C SER A 161 -9.48 1.18 4.92
N GLU A 162 -8.77 0.71 5.96
CA GLU A 162 -7.55 -0.09 5.78
C GLU A 162 -7.82 -1.44 5.07
N ILE A 163 -8.87 -2.16 5.48
CA ILE A 163 -9.21 -3.48 4.90
C ILE A 163 -9.65 -3.36 3.43
N VAL A 164 -10.42 -2.31 3.10
CA VAL A 164 -10.86 -2.04 1.73
C VAL A 164 -9.67 -1.64 0.86
N GLY A 165 -8.74 -0.84 1.38
CA GLY A 165 -7.49 -0.48 0.69
C GLY A 165 -6.64 -1.70 0.29
N ILE A 166 -6.51 -2.70 1.18
CA ILE A 166 -5.81 -3.97 0.90
C ILE A 166 -6.47 -4.70 -0.27
N SER A 167 -7.81 -4.78 -0.25
CA SER A 167 -8.60 -5.61 -1.16
C SER A 167 -8.58 -5.06 -2.59
N PHE A 168 -8.55 -3.73 -2.76
CA PHE A 168 -8.49 -3.09 -4.08
C PHE A 168 -7.06 -2.91 -4.60
N GLY A 169 -6.10 -2.57 -3.73
CA GLY A 169 -4.70 -2.35 -4.15
C GLY A 169 -4.01 -3.63 -4.66
N SER A 170 -4.33 -4.78 -4.07
CA SER A 170 -3.76 -6.08 -4.48
C SER A 170 -4.25 -6.54 -5.86
N GLY A 171 -5.46 -6.16 -6.28
CA GLY A 171 -6.03 -6.54 -7.58
C GLY A 171 -5.36 -5.92 -8.82
N LEU A 172 -4.57 -4.86 -8.65
CA LEU A 172 -3.94 -4.08 -9.74
C LEU A 172 -2.68 -4.73 -10.34
N LEU A 173 -2.10 -5.74 -9.68
CA LEU A 173 -0.84 -6.38 -10.06
C LEU A 173 -1.04 -7.61 -10.97
N LYS A 174 -2.14 -7.63 -11.74
CA LYS A 174 -2.46 -8.69 -12.72
C LYS A 174 -1.79 -8.45 -14.06
#